data_AF-A0AAV3RS27-F1
#
_entry.id   AF-A0AAV3RS27-F1
#
_cell.length_a   1.000
_cell.length_b   1.000
_cell.length_c   1.000
_cell.angle_alpha   90.00
_cell.angle_beta   90.00
_cell.angle_gamma   90.00
#
_symmetry.space_group_name_H-M   'P 1'
#
loop_
_entity.id
_entity.type
_entity.pdbx_description
1 polymer ?
#
loop_
_entity_poly.entity_id
_entity_poly.type
_entity_poly.pdbx_seq_one_letter_code
_entity_poly.pdbx_strand_id
1 'polypeptide(L)'
;MASDNKSLGEFELVGIPPAPRGMPQIEVTFDIDANGIVTVSAKDKATSKEQQITIRSSGGLSENEIENMVKEAELHAQKDQERKALIDIKNNADTTIYSIEKSVNEYKDKVSSEVVSDIEKAISDLRSAMAGDNVEEIKSKLETANKAVSKIGEHMSKGSGDSSSGGSAGGDQAPEAEYEEVKK
;
A
#
# COMPACT_ATOMS: atom_id res chain seq x y z
N MET A 1 3.31 -3.76 -17.66
CA MET A 1 2.99 -4.40 -16.34
C MET A 1 3.73 -5.71 -16.17
N ALA A 2 3.73 -6.35 -14.99
CA ALA A 2 4.57 -7.52 -14.71
C ALA A 2 4.48 -8.67 -15.75
N SER A 3 3.33 -8.86 -16.40
CA SER A 3 3.11 -9.83 -17.48
C SER A 3 3.90 -9.56 -18.76
N ASP A 4 4.29 -8.30 -18.98
CA ASP A 4 4.94 -7.82 -20.20
C ASP A 4 6.47 -7.88 -20.06
N ASN A 5 6.95 -8.30 -18.89
CA ASN A 5 8.36 -8.49 -18.57
C ASN A 5 8.79 -9.96 -18.74
N LYS A 6 10.08 -10.18 -18.99
CA LYS A 6 10.65 -11.53 -18.95
C LYS A 6 10.78 -12.00 -17.50
N SER A 7 10.09 -13.08 -17.14
CA SER A 7 10.30 -13.75 -15.85
C SER A 7 11.66 -14.45 -15.83
N LEU A 8 12.48 -14.12 -14.84
CA LEU A 8 13.83 -14.67 -14.65
C LEU A 8 13.87 -15.76 -13.56
N GLY A 9 12.89 -15.76 -12.66
CA GLY A 9 12.80 -16.69 -11.54
C GLY A 9 11.87 -16.17 -10.45
N GLU A 10 11.40 -17.07 -9.61
CA GLU A 10 10.58 -16.78 -8.43
C GLU A 10 11.17 -17.53 -7.24
N PHE A 11 11.18 -16.90 -6.07
CA PHE A 11 11.62 -17.52 -4.83
C PHE A 11 10.80 -16.96 -3.67
N GLU A 12 10.57 -17.80 -2.65
CA GLU A 12 9.76 -17.45 -1.49
C GLU A 12 10.64 -17.26 -0.25
N LEU A 13 10.54 -16.10 0.40
CA LEU A 13 11.14 -15.88 1.72
C LEU A 13 10.20 -16.44 2.79
N VAL A 14 10.47 -17.67 3.25
CA VAL A 14 9.65 -18.34 4.27
C VAL A 14 10.10 -18.03 5.69
N GLY A 15 9.17 -18.16 6.63
CA GLY A 15 9.47 -18.07 8.07
C GLY A 15 9.56 -16.66 8.63
N ILE A 16 8.91 -15.69 7.98
CA ILE A 16 8.67 -14.34 8.51
C ILE A 16 7.67 -14.45 9.69
N PRO A 17 8.01 -13.93 10.88
CA PRO A 17 7.09 -13.94 12.02
C PRO A 17 5.77 -13.22 11.69
N PRO A 18 4.62 -13.69 12.23
CA PRO A 18 3.35 -12.99 12.05
C PRO A 18 3.45 -11.54 12.56
N ALA A 19 3.24 -10.58 11.67
CA ALA A 19 3.26 -9.16 11.98
C ALA A 19 2.18 -8.43 11.17
N PRO A 20 1.71 -7.25 11.62
CA PRO A 20 0.79 -6.43 10.85
C PRO A 20 1.35 -6.09 9.46
N ARG A 21 0.48 -6.00 8.44
CA ARG A 21 0.86 -5.57 7.09
C ARG A 21 1.64 -4.27 7.15
N GLY A 22 2.73 -4.18 6.37
CA GLY A 22 3.62 -3.02 6.30
C GLY A 22 4.66 -2.90 7.42
N MET A 23 4.64 -3.78 8.43
CA MET A 23 5.65 -3.79 9.49
C MET A 23 6.91 -4.62 9.15
N PRO A 24 6.81 -5.82 8.52
CA PRO A 24 8.00 -6.56 8.09
C PRO A 24 8.87 -5.73 7.15
N GLN A 25 10.16 -5.64 7.45
CA GLN A 25 11.14 -4.94 6.62
C GLN A 25 11.95 -5.95 5.83
N ILE A 26 11.60 -6.12 4.55
CA ILE A 26 12.29 -7.02 3.64
C ILE A 26 13.26 -6.20 2.78
N GLU A 27 14.55 -6.50 2.91
CA GLU A 27 15.60 -5.95 2.08
C GLU A 27 15.86 -6.90 0.91
N VAL A 28 15.67 -6.42 -0.32
CA VAL A 28 15.95 -7.19 -1.53
C VAL A 28 17.18 -6.58 -2.20
N THR A 29 18.23 -7.38 -2.37
CA THR A 29 19.47 -6.99 -3.05
C THR A 29 19.60 -7.74 -4.36
N PHE A 30 19.93 -7.00 -5.42
CA PHE A 30 20.23 -7.54 -6.74
C PHE A 30 21.73 -7.37 -6.98
N ASP A 31 22.46 -8.48 -6.99
CA ASP A 31 23.88 -8.53 -7.31
C ASP A 31 24.06 -9.07 -8.73
N ILE A 32 24.82 -8.35 -9.56
CA ILE A 32 25.06 -8.72 -10.96
C ILE A 32 26.56 -8.80 -11.15
N ASP A 33 27.06 -10.00 -11.44
CA ASP A 33 28.49 -10.22 -11.63
C ASP A 33 28.94 -9.86 -13.06
N ALA A 34 30.27 -9.82 -13.26
CA ALA A 34 30.88 -9.55 -14.55
C ALA A 34 30.60 -10.65 -15.61
N ASN A 35 30.08 -11.82 -15.19
CA ASN A 35 29.67 -12.91 -16.07
C ASN A 35 28.18 -12.84 -16.43
N GLY A 36 27.45 -11.84 -15.93
CA GLY A 36 26.00 -11.69 -16.13
C GLY A 36 25.15 -12.65 -15.30
N ILE A 37 25.69 -13.26 -14.26
CA ILE A 37 24.94 -14.03 -13.26
C ILE A 37 24.30 -13.05 -12.30
N VAL A 38 22.97 -13.12 -12.19
CA VAL A 38 22.20 -12.30 -11.27
C VAL A 38 21.92 -13.10 -10.01
N THR A 39 22.39 -12.65 -8.87
CA THR A 39 22.02 -13.19 -7.56
C THR A 39 21.04 -12.23 -6.90
N VAL A 40 19.83 -12.71 -6.62
CA VAL A 40 18.82 -11.94 -5.91
C VAL A 40 18.71 -12.52 -4.51
N SER A 41 18.97 -11.71 -3.49
CA SER A 41 18.79 -12.08 -2.08
C SER A 41 17.67 -11.25 -1.46
N ALA A 42 16.83 -11.88 -0.64
CA ALA A 42 15.85 -11.21 0.20
C ALA A 42 16.12 -11.55 1.66
N LYS A 43 16.23 -10.52 2.50
CA LYS A 43 16.53 -10.62 3.93
C LYS A 43 15.46 -9.90 4.75
N ASP A 44 14.90 -10.60 5.74
CA ASP A 44 14.10 -9.96 6.78
C ASP A 44 15.01 -9.28 7.80
N LYS A 45 14.93 -7.96 7.94
CA LYS A 45 15.79 -7.20 8.86
C LYS A 45 15.52 -7.51 10.34
N ALA A 46 14.33 -8.00 10.70
CA ALA A 46 14.00 -8.31 12.08
C ALA A 46 14.61 -9.65 12.52
N THR A 47 14.50 -10.69 11.69
CA THR A 47 15.00 -12.04 12.03
C THR A 47 16.37 -12.35 11.45
N SER A 48 16.89 -11.51 10.55
CA SER A 48 18.07 -11.78 9.73
C SER A 48 17.98 -13.06 8.89
N LYS A 49 16.78 -13.64 8.73
CA LYS A 49 16.57 -14.76 7.81
C LYS A 49 16.71 -14.25 6.38
N GLU A 50 17.45 -15.01 5.59
CA GLU A 50 17.69 -14.72 4.18
C GLU A 50 17.32 -15.91 3.30
N GLN A 51 16.88 -15.62 2.09
CA GLN A 51 16.75 -16.57 0.98
C GLN A 51 17.33 -15.90 -0.26
N GLN A 52 17.98 -16.69 -1.12
CA GLN A 52 18.55 -16.18 -2.35
C GLN A 52 18.32 -17.14 -3.51
N ILE A 53 18.26 -16.57 -4.71
CA ILE A 53 18.22 -17.29 -5.98
C ILE A 53 19.38 -16.79 -6.85
N THR A 54 20.05 -17.72 -7.52
CA THR A 54 21.08 -17.40 -8.52
C THR A 54 20.54 -17.72 -9.90
N ILE A 55 20.35 -16.68 -10.70
CA ILE A 55 19.88 -16.76 -12.06
C ILE A 55 21.10 -16.75 -12.96
N ARG A 56 21.43 -17.94 -13.50
CA ARG A 56 22.48 -18.07 -14.49
C ARG A 56 21.93 -17.63 -15.83
N SER A 57 22.61 -16.69 -16.50
CA SER A 57 22.21 -16.19 -17.81
C SER A 57 22.29 -17.33 -18.85
N SER A 58 21.19 -18.06 -19.03
CA SER A 58 21.10 -19.17 -20.00
C SER A 58 20.48 -18.72 -21.34
N GLY A 59 20.49 -17.42 -21.62
CA GLY A 59 19.86 -16.82 -22.80
C GLY A 59 19.12 -15.54 -22.42
N GLY A 60 19.84 -14.42 -22.51
CA GLY A 60 19.24 -13.08 -22.45
C GLY A 60 18.45 -12.76 -23.71
N LEU A 61 17.91 -11.54 -23.76
CA LEU A 61 17.28 -10.99 -24.96
C LEU A 61 18.34 -10.70 -26.02
N SER A 62 18.06 -11.01 -27.29
CA SER A 62 18.89 -10.56 -28.42
C SER A 62 18.77 -9.05 -28.62
N GLU A 63 19.75 -8.42 -29.28
CA GLU A 63 19.70 -6.97 -29.56
C GLU A 63 18.40 -6.56 -30.29
N ASN A 64 17.93 -7.39 -31.22
CA ASN A 64 16.66 -7.16 -31.92
C ASN A 64 15.45 -7.22 -30.96
N GLU A 65 15.45 -8.15 -29.99
CA GLU A 65 14.40 -8.21 -28.97
C GLU A 65 14.46 -7.00 -28.04
N ILE A 66 15.66 -6.55 -27.66
CA ILE A 66 15.86 -5.36 -26.83
C ILE A 66 15.30 -4.12 -27.56
N GLU A 67 15.68 -3.90 -28.81
CA GLU A 67 15.18 -2.76 -29.59
C GLU A 67 13.67 -2.79 -29.78
N ASN A 68 13.10 -3.96 -30.02
CA ASN A 68 11.65 -4.12 -30.13
C ASN A 68 10.95 -3.81 -28.81
N MET A 69 11.46 -4.32 -27.68
CA MET A 69 10.90 -4.02 -26.35
C MET A 69 10.98 -2.52 -26.00
N VAL A 70 12.06 -1.84 -26.38
CA VAL A 70 12.18 -0.38 -26.19
C VAL A 70 11.12 0.36 -27.01
N LYS A 71 10.95 0.01 -28.28
CA LYS A 71 9.93 0.63 -29.15
C LYS A 71 8.51 0.35 -28.65
N GLU A 72 8.22 -0.88 -28.22
CA GLU A 72 6.91 -1.23 -27.67
C GLU A 72 6.64 -0.48 -26.36
N ALA A 73 7.65 -0.34 -25.49
CA ALA A 73 7.52 0.45 -24.26
C ALA A 73 7.20 1.92 -24.54
N GLU A 74 7.83 2.53 -25.55
CA GLU A 74 7.54 3.91 -25.96
C GLU A 74 6.12 4.06 -26.53
N LEU A 75 5.70 3.14 -27.40
CA LEU A 75 4.37 3.15 -28.01
C LEU A 75 3.25 2.91 -26.99
N HIS A 76 3.53 2.14 -25.94
CA HIS A 76 2.56 1.79 -24.91
C HIS A 76 2.70 2.63 -23.62
N ALA A 77 3.63 3.58 -23.55
CA ALA A 77 3.90 4.37 -22.37
C ALA A 77 2.64 5.02 -21.76
N GLN A 78 1.78 5.60 -22.59
CA GLN A 78 0.54 6.23 -22.13
C GLN A 78 -0.47 5.22 -21.57
N LYS A 79 -0.62 4.08 -22.24
CA LYS A 79 -1.51 2.99 -21.79
C LYS A 79 -1.00 2.35 -20.51
N ASP A 80 0.31 2.17 -20.37
CA ASP A 80 0.93 1.66 -19.16
C ASP A 80 0.82 2.65 -17.99
N GLN A 81 0.87 3.95 -18.27
CA GLN A 81 0.61 4.99 -17.26
C GLN A 81 -0.84 4.93 -16.75
N GLU A 82 -1.82 4.79 -17.65
CA GLU A 82 -3.23 4.62 -17.26
C GLU A 82 -3.44 3.34 -16.44
N ARG A 83 -2.85 2.24 -16.89
CA ARG A 83 -2.93 0.95 -16.21
C ARG A 83 -2.26 1.02 -14.83
N LYS A 84 -1.11 1.68 -14.72
CA LYS A 84 -0.43 1.95 -13.45
C LYS A 84 -1.32 2.75 -12.51
N ALA A 85 -1.95 3.83 -13.00
CA ALA A 85 -2.88 4.62 -12.20
C ALA A 85 -4.06 3.78 -11.67
N LEU A 86 -4.59 2.87 -12.49
CA LEU A 86 -5.63 1.94 -12.05
C LEU A 86 -5.14 1.00 -10.94
N ILE A 87 -3.94 0.40 -11.08
CA ILE A 87 -3.38 -0.47 -10.05
C ILE A 87 -3.07 0.30 -8.77
N ASP A 88 -2.49 1.49 -8.87
CA ASP A 88 -2.17 2.33 -7.71
C ASP A 88 -3.45 2.65 -6.92
N ILE A 89 -4.56 2.93 -7.62
CA ILE A 89 -5.86 3.17 -7.00
C ILE A 89 -6.43 1.89 -6.38
N LYS A 90 -6.33 0.74 -7.05
CA LYS A 90 -6.76 -0.56 -6.48
C LYS A 90 -5.97 -0.90 -5.22
N ASN A 91 -4.65 -0.67 -5.21
CA ASN A 91 -3.79 -0.89 -4.06
C ASN A 91 -4.11 0.06 -2.90
N ASN A 92 -4.38 1.34 -3.21
CA ASN A 92 -4.82 2.31 -2.22
C ASN A 92 -6.18 1.93 -1.61
N ALA A 93 -7.11 1.44 -2.44
CA ALA A 93 -8.40 0.96 -2.01
C ALA A 93 -8.29 -0.28 -1.11
N ASP A 94 -7.45 -1.28 -1.45
CA ASP A 94 -7.22 -2.45 -0.58
C ASP A 94 -6.64 -2.06 0.79
N THR A 95 -5.65 -1.16 0.78
CA THR A 95 -5.04 -0.64 2.00
C THR A 95 -6.06 0.09 2.88
N THR A 96 -6.93 0.89 2.25
CA THR A 96 -8.00 1.62 2.92
C THR A 96 -9.04 0.67 3.50
N ILE A 97 -9.50 -0.33 2.73
CA ILE A 97 -10.44 -1.36 3.19
C ILE A 97 -9.89 -2.04 4.45
N TYR A 98 -8.64 -2.48 4.42
CA TYR A 98 -8.01 -3.14 5.57
C TYR A 98 -7.98 -2.23 6.81
N SER A 99 -7.66 -0.95 6.64
CA SER A 99 -7.66 0.04 7.73
C SER A 99 -9.07 0.25 8.32
N ILE A 100 -10.08 0.35 7.46
CA ILE A 100 -11.48 0.51 7.86
C ILE A 100 -11.97 -0.75 8.58
N GLU A 101 -11.73 -1.95 8.03
CA GLU A 101 -12.10 -3.24 8.65
C GLU A 101 -11.46 -3.39 10.04
N LYS A 102 -10.19 -3.01 10.19
CA LYS A 102 -9.53 -2.98 11.49
C LYS A 102 -10.24 -2.03 12.47
N SER A 103 -10.53 -0.82 12.02
CA SER A 103 -11.19 0.21 12.85
C SER A 103 -12.59 -0.22 13.28
N VAL A 104 -13.39 -0.80 12.37
CA VAL A 104 -14.71 -1.34 12.68
C VAL A 104 -14.60 -2.46 13.72
N ASN A 105 -13.66 -3.39 13.56
CA ASN A 105 -13.47 -4.48 14.52
C ASN A 105 -13.08 -4.00 15.93
N GLU A 106 -12.29 -2.93 16.02
CA GLU A 106 -11.87 -2.32 17.30
C GLU A 106 -13.00 -1.52 17.97
N TYR A 107 -13.88 -0.89 17.20
CA TYR A 107 -14.90 0.03 17.73
C TYR A 107 -16.33 -0.49 17.65
N LYS A 108 -16.59 -1.66 17.07
CA LYS A 108 -17.96 -2.22 16.87
C LYS A 108 -18.84 -2.22 18.12
N ASP A 109 -18.24 -2.37 19.30
CA ASP A 109 -18.97 -2.40 20.58
C ASP A 109 -19.32 -0.99 21.10
N LYS A 110 -18.76 0.07 20.49
CA LYS A 110 -18.92 1.48 20.84
C LYS A 110 -19.68 2.29 19.78
N VAL A 111 -19.97 1.71 18.62
CA VAL A 111 -20.76 2.34 17.54
C VAL A 111 -22.08 1.60 17.37
N SER A 112 -23.10 2.30 16.86
CA SER A 112 -24.39 1.65 16.58
C SER A 112 -24.25 0.59 15.47
N SER A 113 -25.07 -0.46 15.55
CA SER A 113 -25.12 -1.52 14.52
C SER A 113 -25.48 -0.98 13.14
N GLU A 114 -26.26 0.10 13.07
CA GLU A 114 -26.59 0.81 11.83
C GLU A 114 -25.33 1.40 11.18
N VAL A 115 -24.45 2.04 11.95
CA VAL A 115 -23.20 2.61 11.43
C VAL A 115 -22.24 1.51 10.97
N VAL A 116 -22.14 0.42 11.72
CA VAL A 116 -21.33 -0.75 11.33
C VAL A 116 -21.82 -1.34 9.99
N SER A 117 -23.13 -1.54 9.86
CA SER A 117 -23.76 -2.06 8.62
C SER A 117 -23.55 -1.13 7.42
N ASP A 118 -23.64 0.19 7.62
CA ASP A 118 -23.35 1.18 6.57
C ASP A 118 -21.90 1.09 6.08
N ILE A 119 -20.94 0.91 7.00
CA ILE A 119 -19.51 0.81 6.66
C ILE A 119 -19.19 -0.50 5.95
N GLU A 120 -19.74 -1.63 6.42
CA GLU A 120 -19.58 -2.93 5.78
C GLU A 120 -20.14 -2.93 4.35
N LYS A 121 -21.30 -2.29 4.13
CA LYS A 121 -21.83 -2.08 2.78
C LYS A 121 -20.89 -1.24 1.91
N ALA A 122 -20.36 -0.13 2.44
CA ALA A 122 -19.42 0.71 1.71
C ALA A 122 -18.12 -0.03 1.33
N ILE A 123 -17.60 -0.89 2.23
CA ILE A 123 -16.47 -1.78 1.93
C ILE A 123 -16.83 -2.78 0.83
N SER A 124 -17.99 -3.43 0.92
CA SER A 124 -18.44 -4.42 -0.08
C SER A 124 -18.61 -3.80 -1.46
N ASP A 125 -19.18 -2.58 -1.52
CA ASP A 125 -19.32 -1.81 -2.76
C ASP A 125 -17.95 -1.44 -3.36
N LEU A 126 -16.99 -1.02 -2.52
CA LEU A 126 -15.64 -0.70 -2.96
C LEU A 126 -14.91 -1.95 -3.48
N ARG A 127 -15.02 -3.09 -2.78
CA ARG A 127 -14.47 -4.38 -3.24
C ARG A 127 -15.06 -4.79 -4.60
N SER A 128 -16.37 -4.57 -4.79
CA SER A 128 -17.04 -4.86 -6.06
C SER A 128 -16.56 -3.94 -7.19
N ALA A 129 -16.42 -2.63 -6.92
CA ALA A 129 -15.89 -1.67 -7.89
C ALA A 129 -14.43 -1.98 -8.29
N MET A 130 -13.61 -2.47 -7.36
CA MET A 130 -12.22 -2.87 -7.61
C MET A 130 -12.09 -4.08 -8.55
N ALA A 131 -13.15 -4.89 -8.70
CA ALA A 131 -13.17 -6.00 -9.65
C ALA A 131 -13.31 -5.51 -11.10
N GLY A 132 -13.81 -4.28 -11.31
CA GLY A 132 -13.85 -3.61 -12.61
C GLY A 132 -12.60 -2.77 -12.88
N ASP A 133 -12.62 -2.06 -14.00
CA ASP A 133 -11.51 -1.21 -14.47
C ASP A 133 -11.87 0.28 -14.52
N ASN A 134 -12.98 0.67 -13.88
CA ASN A 134 -13.44 2.05 -13.85
C ASN A 134 -12.79 2.84 -12.71
N VAL A 135 -11.78 3.63 -13.05
CA VAL A 135 -11.03 4.47 -12.11
C VAL A 135 -11.94 5.46 -11.36
N GLU A 136 -12.90 6.08 -12.03
CA GLU A 136 -13.79 7.07 -11.43
C GLU A 136 -14.73 6.44 -10.41
N GLU A 137 -15.24 5.25 -10.73
CA GLU A 137 -16.10 4.48 -9.83
C GLU A 137 -15.34 4.05 -8.58
N ILE A 138 -14.12 3.53 -8.72
CA ILE A 138 -13.29 3.14 -7.58
C ILE A 138 -12.99 4.36 -6.70
N LYS A 139 -12.64 5.52 -7.28
CA LYS A 139 -12.42 6.76 -6.52
C LYS A 139 -13.68 7.22 -5.77
N SER A 140 -14.84 7.17 -6.42
CA SER A 140 -16.12 7.56 -5.80
C SER A 140 -16.48 6.65 -4.63
N LYS A 141 -16.32 5.33 -4.79
CA LYS A 141 -16.55 4.35 -3.72
C LYS A 141 -15.51 4.47 -2.60
N LEU A 142 -14.26 4.78 -2.93
CA LEU A 142 -13.19 5.05 -1.96
C LEU A 142 -13.54 6.27 -1.10
N GLU A 143 -13.99 7.37 -1.69
CA GLU A 143 -14.47 8.53 -0.92
C GLU A 143 -15.67 8.18 -0.04
N THR A 144 -16.59 7.37 -0.55
CA THR A 144 -17.78 6.93 0.20
C THR A 144 -17.38 6.11 1.43
N ALA A 145 -16.45 5.16 1.26
CA ALA A 145 -15.91 4.36 2.36
C ALA A 145 -15.18 5.22 3.40
N ASN A 146 -14.37 6.18 2.96
CA ASN A 146 -13.71 7.14 3.86
C ASN A 146 -14.73 8.01 4.63
N LYS A 147 -15.78 8.51 3.97
CA LYS A 147 -16.85 9.27 4.63
C LYS A 147 -17.61 8.40 5.65
N ALA A 148 -17.82 7.11 5.35
CA ALA A 148 -18.48 6.18 6.25
C ALA A 148 -17.65 5.93 7.52
N VAL A 149 -16.32 5.73 7.39
CA VAL A 149 -15.45 5.50 8.56
C VAL A 149 -15.30 6.74 9.42
N SER A 150 -15.34 7.95 8.85
CA SER A 150 -15.30 9.21 9.62
C SER A 150 -16.44 9.32 10.63
N LYS A 151 -17.60 8.69 10.36
CA LYS A 151 -18.72 8.63 11.32
C LYS A 151 -18.33 7.92 12.62
N ILE A 152 -17.40 6.95 12.58
CA ILE A 152 -16.86 6.31 13.80
C ILE A 152 -16.10 7.34 14.63
N GLY A 153 -15.23 8.13 14.00
CA GLY A 153 -14.46 9.19 14.67
C GLY A 153 -15.35 10.26 15.30
N GLU A 154 -16.43 10.65 14.62
CA GLU A 154 -17.42 11.59 15.16
C GLU A 154 -18.18 11.02 16.36
N HIS A 155 -18.55 9.74 16.33
CA HIS A 155 -19.23 9.08 17.44
C HIS A 155 -18.32 8.93 18.67
N MET A 156 -17.03 8.65 18.45
CA MET A 156 -16.05 8.55 19.52
C MET A 156 -15.72 9.91 20.15
N SER A 157 -15.55 10.98 19.36
CA SER A 157 -15.32 12.33 19.89
C SER A 157 -16.52 12.86 20.68
N LYS A 158 -17.75 12.51 20.27
CA LYS A 158 -18.96 12.84 21.04
C LYS A 158 -19.12 12.01 22.31
N GLY A 159 -18.51 10.82 22.38
CA GLY A 159 -18.49 9.96 23.58
C GLY A 159 -17.47 10.37 24.65
N SER A 160 -16.45 11.16 24.30
CA SER A 160 -15.46 11.73 25.24
C SER A 160 -15.82 13.15 25.72
N GLY A 161 -17.01 13.66 25.38
CA GLY A 161 -17.45 15.02 25.66
C GLY A 161 -18.24 15.23 26.97
N ASP A 162 -18.53 14.17 27.74
CA ASP A 162 -19.36 14.27 28.96
C ASP A 162 -18.60 13.98 30.27
N SER A 163 -17.38 14.50 30.38
CA SER A 163 -16.71 14.67 31.68
C SER A 163 -15.57 15.68 31.60
N SER A 164 -15.91 16.98 31.61
CA SER A 164 -15.31 17.99 32.50
C SER A 164 -15.72 19.40 32.06
N SER A 165 -16.86 19.86 32.59
CA SER A 165 -17.12 21.29 32.76
C SER A 165 -16.42 21.70 34.05
N GLY A 166 -15.41 22.59 33.97
CA GLY A 166 -14.78 23.13 35.16
C GLY A 166 -13.43 23.82 34.98
N GLY A 167 -13.43 25.01 34.37
CA GLY A 167 -12.66 26.15 34.89
C GLY A 167 -11.19 26.32 34.49
N SER A 168 -10.96 27.50 33.90
CA SER A 168 -9.84 28.42 34.15
C SER A 168 -8.85 28.64 33.01
N ALA A 169 -8.85 29.91 32.60
CA ALA A 169 -7.87 30.59 31.77
C ALA A 169 -6.43 30.45 32.29
N GLY A 170 -5.49 30.54 31.35
CA GLY A 170 -4.06 30.69 31.63
C GLY A 170 -3.26 30.29 30.41
N GLY A 171 -2.88 31.26 29.58
CA GLY A 171 -1.94 31.03 28.48
C GLY A 171 -0.56 30.69 29.01
N ASP A 172 0.21 29.93 28.22
CA ASP A 172 1.62 30.22 28.02
C ASP A 172 2.14 29.56 26.75
N GLN A 173 3.05 30.29 26.14
CA GLN A 173 3.74 30.16 24.87
C GLN A 173 4.88 29.13 24.97
N ALA A 174 5.16 28.34 23.91
CA ALA A 174 6.50 27.82 23.54
C ALA A 174 6.37 26.79 22.37
N PRO A 175 7.44 26.48 21.60
CA PRO A 175 7.84 27.23 20.42
C PRO A 175 7.95 26.34 19.17
N GLU A 176 7.97 26.98 18.00
CA GLU A 176 8.39 26.36 16.73
C GLU A 176 9.90 26.01 16.79
N ALA A 177 10.26 24.79 16.40
CA ALA A 177 11.63 24.37 16.10
C ALA A 177 11.59 23.65 14.73
N GLU A 178 11.90 24.36 13.65
CA GLU A 178 13.23 24.58 13.07
C GLU A 178 13.68 23.36 12.23
N TYR A 179 13.53 23.51 10.92
CA TYR A 179 13.92 22.58 9.87
C TYR A 179 15.33 22.95 9.39
N GLU A 180 16.29 22.03 9.52
CA GLU A 180 17.63 22.20 8.96
C GLU A 180 17.73 21.49 7.60
N GLU A 181 17.84 22.25 6.51
CA GLU A 181 18.09 21.75 5.17
C GLU A 181 19.56 21.32 5.02
N VAL A 182 19.79 20.05 4.70
CA VAL A 182 21.11 19.53 4.33
C VAL A 182 21.48 20.06 2.94
N LYS A 183 22.46 20.97 2.89
CA LYS A 183 23.03 21.47 1.63
C LYS A 183 23.86 20.38 0.93
N LYS A 184 23.74 20.41 -0.40
CA LYS A 184 24.44 19.62 -1.41
C LYS A 184 25.90 20.05 -1.57
#